data_AF-A0A3G8GXC3-F1
#
_entry.id   AF-A0A3G8GXC3-F1
#
_cell.length_a   1.000
_cell.length_b   1.000
_cell.length_c   1.000
_cell.angle_alpha   90.00
_cell.angle_beta   90.00
_cell.angle_gamma   90.00
#
_symmetry.space_group_name_H-M   'P 1'
#
loop_
_entity.id
_entity.type
_entity.pdbx_description
1 polymer ?
#
loop_
_entity_poly.entity_id
_entity_poly.type
_entity_poly.pdbx_seq_one_letter_code
_entity_poly.pdbx_strand_id
1 'polypeptide(L)'
;MSRCTAPVRGHHSAAAAAACPACSSRYGGYRGSYGSGYGSGYGSSYSSGGSSYSSGGRSSGGGSSRPRWSRAGSSVSYTPAQVVSLTPIREAVEKEAAAKPDLRDCFLCHAWDDRQGAAKELHDLLEAAGVKVWFSEKDLGLGVPMMRAIDKGLAASKIGLVLVTPALLARLPKEGVADKELSTLLQGNRLVPIVHGTTYTALRDVSPMLASRSGLDTSEDTMAVVATKIAELVSIWS
;
A
#
# COMPACT_ATOMS: atom_id res chain seq x y z
N MET A 1 -44.50 -28.16 -29.60
CA MET A 1 -44.24 -27.74 -28.20
C MET A 1 -43.01 -28.47 -27.71
N SER A 2 -41.92 -27.78 -27.39
CA SER A 2 -40.71 -28.37 -26.83
C SER A 2 -41.00 -28.93 -25.42
N ARG A 3 -40.66 -30.20 -25.16
CA ARG A 3 -40.82 -30.84 -23.85
C ARG A 3 -39.45 -31.01 -23.18
N CYS A 4 -39.36 -30.74 -21.88
CA CYS A 4 -38.14 -30.95 -21.12
C CYS A 4 -37.86 -32.46 -20.97
N THR A 5 -36.64 -32.88 -21.28
CA THR A 5 -36.17 -34.28 -21.22
C THR A 5 -35.27 -34.54 -20.01
N ALA A 6 -35.18 -33.59 -19.07
CA ALA A 6 -34.37 -33.77 -17.86
C ALA A 6 -34.93 -34.92 -16.99
N PRO A 7 -34.06 -35.62 -16.22
CA PRO A 7 -34.49 -36.58 -15.20
C PRO A 7 -35.48 -35.93 -14.22
N VAL A 8 -36.24 -36.75 -13.47
CA VAL A 8 -37.21 -36.27 -12.47
C VAL A 8 -36.61 -35.27 -11.46
N ARG A 9 -35.28 -35.31 -11.26
CA ARG A 9 -34.51 -34.42 -10.38
C ARG A 9 -34.06 -33.09 -11.02
N GLY A 10 -34.41 -32.83 -12.28
CA GLY A 10 -34.01 -31.62 -13.02
C GLY A 10 -32.63 -31.70 -13.68
N HIS A 11 -32.17 -30.58 -14.24
CA HIS A 11 -30.85 -30.50 -14.88
C HIS A 11 -29.73 -30.48 -13.83
N HIS A 12 -28.70 -31.29 -14.03
CA HIS A 12 -27.57 -31.42 -13.10
C HIS A 12 -26.54 -30.27 -13.17
N SER A 13 -26.70 -29.33 -14.11
CA SER A 13 -25.86 -28.13 -14.22
C SER A 13 -26.65 -26.93 -14.77
N ALA A 14 -26.23 -25.72 -14.40
CA ALA A 14 -26.86 -24.48 -14.86
C ALA A 14 -26.76 -24.30 -16.39
N ALA A 15 -25.65 -24.73 -16.99
CA ALA A 15 -25.46 -24.71 -18.45
C ALA A 15 -26.44 -25.64 -19.17
N ALA A 16 -26.67 -26.85 -18.64
CA ALA A 16 -27.64 -27.80 -19.21
C ALA A 16 -29.08 -27.29 -19.09
N ALA A 17 -29.41 -26.56 -18.03
CA ALA A 17 -30.70 -25.91 -17.87
C ALA A 17 -30.90 -24.72 -18.83
N ALA A 18 -29.88 -23.89 -19.02
CA ALA A 18 -29.93 -22.73 -19.91
C ALA A 18 -30.03 -23.12 -21.39
N ALA A 19 -29.44 -24.25 -21.77
CA ALA A 19 -29.55 -24.80 -23.12
C ALA A 19 -30.89 -25.51 -23.40
N CYS A 20 -31.73 -25.72 -22.38
CA CYS A 20 -33.01 -26.40 -22.53
C CYS A 20 -34.10 -25.44 -23.05
N PRO A 21 -34.67 -25.66 -24.26
CA PRO A 21 -35.67 -24.75 -24.83
C PRO A 21 -36.98 -24.68 -24.04
N ALA A 22 -37.23 -25.64 -23.14
CA ALA A 22 -38.42 -25.68 -22.28
C ALA A 22 -38.21 -25.03 -20.90
N CYS A 23 -36.97 -24.93 -20.42
CA CYS A 23 -36.64 -24.44 -19.07
C CYS A 23 -35.84 -23.13 -19.05
N SER A 24 -35.19 -22.77 -20.17
CA SER A 24 -34.35 -21.57 -20.30
C SER A 24 -35.10 -20.26 -20.04
N SER A 25 -36.40 -20.19 -20.32
CA SER A 25 -37.24 -19.00 -20.09
C SER A 25 -37.63 -18.78 -18.62
N ARG A 26 -37.44 -19.75 -17.71
CA ARG A 26 -37.76 -19.62 -16.28
C ARG A 26 -36.62 -19.05 -15.42
N TYR A 27 -35.41 -18.94 -15.95
CA TYR A 27 -34.26 -18.45 -15.18
C TYR A 27 -34.06 -16.91 -15.26
N GLY A 28 -34.99 -16.22 -15.94
CA GLY A 28 -34.90 -14.79 -16.25
C GLY A 28 -35.77 -13.85 -15.40
N GLY A 29 -36.23 -14.25 -14.21
CA GLY A 29 -37.05 -13.34 -13.40
C GLY A 29 -37.30 -13.80 -11.98
N TYR A 30 -36.54 -13.27 -11.03
CA TYR A 30 -37.03 -13.09 -9.66
C TYR A 30 -36.43 -11.79 -9.08
N ARG A 31 -37.12 -10.68 -9.34
CA ARG A 31 -36.99 -9.41 -8.61
C ARG A 31 -38.13 -9.34 -7.59
N GLY A 32 -37.78 -9.11 -6.31
CA GLY A 32 -38.64 -8.62 -5.23
C GLY A 32 -39.64 -9.64 -4.67
N SER A 33 -40.19 -9.51 -3.47
CA SER A 33 -39.93 -8.68 -2.29
C SER A 33 -40.86 -9.24 -1.20
N TYR A 34 -40.46 -9.08 0.07
CA TYR A 34 -41.31 -9.12 1.28
C TYR A 34 -41.73 -10.47 1.86
N GLY A 35 -41.57 -10.59 3.19
CA GLY A 35 -42.49 -11.40 4.02
C GLY A 35 -41.87 -12.36 5.05
N SER A 36 -41.55 -11.83 6.23
CA SER A 36 -41.81 -12.37 7.58
C SER A 36 -41.81 -13.90 7.84
N GLY A 37 -40.95 -14.33 8.78
CA GLY A 37 -41.45 -15.00 10.00
C GLY A 37 -41.11 -16.49 10.24
N TYR A 38 -40.43 -16.71 11.38
CA TYR A 38 -40.43 -17.90 12.25
C TYR A 38 -39.74 -19.21 11.82
N GLY A 39 -38.83 -19.72 12.67
CA GLY A 39 -38.46 -21.14 12.67
C GLY A 39 -37.07 -21.49 13.20
N SER A 40 -36.96 -21.59 14.53
CA SER A 40 -35.85 -22.08 15.34
C SER A 40 -35.24 -23.44 14.92
N GLY A 41 -33.92 -23.62 15.16
CA GLY A 41 -33.35 -24.93 15.51
C GLY A 41 -31.87 -25.16 15.19
N TYR A 42 -30.99 -25.01 16.19
CA TYR A 42 -29.76 -25.78 16.52
C TYR A 42 -29.18 -26.71 15.43
N GLY A 43 -27.90 -26.72 15.03
CA GLY A 43 -26.65 -26.20 15.57
C GLY A 43 -25.51 -27.14 15.10
N SER A 44 -24.42 -26.60 14.56
CA SER A 44 -23.05 -27.17 14.69
C SER A 44 -22.06 -26.37 13.85
N SER A 45 -21.15 -25.74 14.57
CA SER A 45 -20.07 -24.89 14.10
C SER A 45 -18.90 -25.74 13.60
N TYR A 46 -18.61 -25.67 12.30
CA TYR A 46 -17.27 -25.90 11.78
C TYR A 46 -16.89 -24.66 10.95
N SER A 47 -16.16 -23.73 11.57
CA SER A 47 -15.65 -22.54 10.89
C SER A 47 -14.23 -22.84 10.40
N SER A 48 -14.11 -23.41 9.20
CA SER A 48 -12.90 -23.26 8.39
C SER A 48 -12.98 -21.88 7.73
N GLY A 49 -12.23 -20.93 8.30
CA GLY A 49 -12.11 -19.58 7.77
C GLY A 49 -11.37 -19.57 6.43
N GLY A 50 -12.14 -19.64 5.34
CA GLY A 50 -11.67 -19.23 4.01
C GLY A 50 -11.85 -17.73 3.86
N SER A 51 -10.76 -16.97 3.98
CA SER A 51 -10.72 -15.54 3.68
C SER A 51 -10.93 -15.31 2.19
N SER A 52 -12.18 -15.18 1.75
CA SER A 52 -12.52 -14.71 0.41
C SER A 52 -12.31 -13.20 0.36
N TYR A 53 -11.19 -12.82 -0.25
CA TYR A 53 -10.91 -11.47 -0.72
C TYR A 53 -12.08 -11.01 -1.61
N SER A 54 -12.93 -10.15 -1.07
CA SER A 54 -13.96 -9.50 -1.88
C SER A 54 -13.30 -8.37 -2.66
N SER A 55 -12.79 -8.67 -3.86
CA SER A 55 -12.45 -7.65 -4.84
C SER A 55 -13.75 -7.06 -5.38
N GLY A 56 -14.27 -6.06 -4.66
CA GLY A 56 -15.34 -5.20 -5.15
C GLY A 56 -14.83 -4.34 -6.30
N GLY A 57 -14.86 -4.89 -7.51
CA GLY A 57 -14.61 -4.15 -8.74
C GLY A 57 -15.71 -3.12 -8.95
N ARG A 58 -15.44 -1.88 -8.58
CA ARG A 58 -16.27 -0.73 -8.97
C ARG A 58 -15.69 -0.20 -10.28
N SER A 59 -16.36 -0.50 -11.39
CA SER A 59 -16.21 0.28 -12.62
C SER A 59 -16.61 1.72 -12.32
N SER A 60 -15.65 2.65 -12.44
CA SER A 60 -15.93 4.07 -12.59
C SER A 60 -14.89 4.64 -13.54
N GLY A 61 -15.36 5.49 -14.46
CA GLY A 61 -14.62 5.99 -15.61
C GLY A 61 -13.33 6.74 -15.26
N GLY A 62 -12.52 7.00 -16.29
CA GLY A 62 -11.21 7.65 -16.23
C GLY A 62 -11.24 9.06 -15.66
N GLY A 63 -11.44 9.16 -14.36
CA GLY A 63 -11.15 10.31 -13.52
C GLY A 63 -10.04 9.91 -12.56
N SER A 64 -8.99 10.74 -12.48
CA SER A 64 -7.94 10.59 -11.48
C SER A 64 -8.58 10.35 -10.11
N SER A 65 -8.39 9.15 -9.56
CA SER A 65 -8.88 8.79 -8.23
C SER A 65 -8.04 9.59 -7.23
N ARG A 66 -8.49 10.79 -6.89
CA ARG A 66 -7.82 11.62 -5.88
C ARG A 66 -7.84 10.85 -4.55
N PRO A 67 -6.69 10.59 -3.92
CA PRO A 67 -6.67 9.91 -2.64
C PRO A 67 -7.22 10.81 -1.54
N ARG A 68 -7.77 10.21 -0.48
CA ARG A 68 -8.41 10.93 0.64
C ARG A 68 -7.50 11.90 1.39
N TRP A 69 -6.18 11.73 1.27
CA TRP A 69 -5.17 12.59 1.90
C TRP A 69 -4.70 13.75 1.01
N SER A 70 -5.11 13.80 -0.26
CA SER A 70 -4.72 14.88 -1.17
C SER A 70 -5.63 16.12 -1.00
N ARG A 71 -5.03 17.31 -0.99
CA ARG A 71 -5.71 18.62 -0.83
C ARG A 71 -6.65 18.84 -2.00
N ALA A 72 -7.82 19.44 -1.78
CA ALA A 72 -8.71 19.83 -2.88
C ALA A 72 -8.01 20.74 -3.91
N GLY A 73 -7.07 21.58 -3.47
CA GLY A 73 -6.24 22.45 -4.31
C GLY A 73 -4.89 21.87 -4.74
N SER A 74 -4.63 20.58 -4.49
CA SER A 74 -3.36 19.96 -4.88
C SER A 74 -3.28 19.76 -6.40
N SER A 75 -2.14 20.15 -6.96
CA SER A 75 -1.77 19.96 -8.37
C SER A 75 -1.20 18.57 -8.67
N VAL A 76 -0.96 17.76 -7.64
CA VAL A 76 -0.33 16.44 -7.79
C VAL A 76 -1.38 15.37 -8.12
N SER A 77 -1.09 14.56 -9.12
CA SER A 77 -1.91 13.41 -9.51
C SER A 77 -1.34 12.11 -8.94
N TYR A 78 -2.24 11.16 -8.69
CA TYR A 78 -1.90 9.82 -8.23
C TYR A 78 -2.47 8.79 -9.20
N THR A 79 -1.67 7.77 -9.51
CA THR A 79 -2.18 6.62 -10.26
C THR A 79 -3.05 5.74 -9.33
N PRO A 80 -4.00 4.96 -9.86
CA PRO A 80 -4.79 4.05 -9.03
C PRO A 80 -3.92 3.07 -8.22
N ALA A 81 -2.79 2.61 -8.79
CA ALA A 81 -1.82 1.77 -8.10
C ALA A 81 -1.13 2.51 -6.94
N GLN A 82 -0.76 3.78 -7.13
CA GLN A 82 -0.21 4.63 -6.06
C GLN A 82 -1.22 4.85 -4.93
N VAL A 83 -2.50 5.04 -5.24
CA VAL A 83 -3.54 5.20 -4.20
C VAL A 83 -3.68 3.91 -3.37
N VAL A 84 -3.80 2.75 -4.02
CA VAL A 84 -3.93 1.47 -3.32
C VAL A 84 -2.71 1.19 -2.43
N SER A 85 -1.51 1.46 -2.93
CA SER A 85 -0.26 1.22 -2.20
C SER A 85 -0.02 2.16 -1.03
N LEU A 86 -0.33 3.45 -1.19
CA LEU A 86 -0.09 4.46 -0.16
C LEU A 86 -1.19 4.48 0.91
N THR A 87 -2.37 3.89 0.65
CA THR A 87 -3.47 3.80 1.62
C THR A 87 -3.07 3.17 2.97
N PRO A 88 -2.44 1.98 3.03
CA PRO A 88 -2.03 1.40 4.31
C PRO A 88 -0.96 2.23 5.04
N ILE A 89 -0.08 2.92 4.30
CA ILE A 89 0.90 3.84 4.90
C ILE A 89 0.17 5.03 5.51
N ARG A 90 -0.83 5.59 4.81
CA ARG A 90 -1.67 6.68 5.32
C ARG A 90 -2.40 6.28 6.61
N GLU A 91 -2.98 5.09 6.67
CA GLU A 91 -3.63 4.58 7.87
C GLU A 91 -2.63 4.45 9.04
N ALA A 92 -1.41 3.99 8.76
CA ALA A 92 -0.36 3.92 9.76
C ALA A 92 0.07 5.31 10.27
N VAL A 93 0.20 6.31 9.38
CA VAL A 93 0.45 7.71 9.75
C VAL A 93 -0.63 8.23 10.70
N GLU A 94 -1.90 8.05 10.34
CA GLU A 94 -3.05 8.53 11.13
C GLU A 94 -3.05 7.88 12.53
N LYS A 95 -2.79 6.57 12.58
CA LYS A 95 -2.69 5.82 13.84
C LYS A 95 -1.55 6.34 14.73
N GLU A 96 -0.35 6.50 14.17
CA GLU A 96 0.81 6.97 14.93
C GLU A 96 0.65 8.41 15.41
N ALA A 97 0.06 9.28 14.58
CA ALA A 97 -0.18 10.65 14.99
C ALA A 97 -1.25 10.78 16.08
N ALA A 98 -2.28 9.92 16.06
CA ALA A 98 -3.26 9.86 17.14
C ALA A 98 -2.64 9.33 18.44
N ALA A 99 -1.72 8.37 18.35
CA ALA A 99 -1.06 7.77 19.51
C ALA A 99 0.08 8.64 20.08
N LYS A 100 0.84 9.33 19.22
CA LYS A 100 2.07 10.05 19.54
C LYS A 100 2.18 11.33 18.68
N PRO A 101 1.49 12.42 19.07
CA PRO A 101 1.43 13.64 18.27
C PRO A 101 2.78 14.35 18.14
N ASP A 102 3.70 14.15 19.10
CA ASP A 102 5.00 14.82 19.17
C ASP A 102 6.08 14.23 18.24
N LEU A 103 5.80 13.08 17.60
CA LEU A 103 6.76 12.48 16.66
C LEU A 103 6.97 13.36 15.43
N ARG A 104 8.18 13.28 14.87
CA ARG A 104 8.48 13.86 13.55
C ARG A 104 7.62 13.17 12.49
N ASP A 105 7.41 13.82 11.36
CA ASP A 105 6.48 13.33 10.34
C ASP A 105 7.08 12.14 9.57
N CYS A 106 8.36 12.22 9.23
CA CYS A 106 9.08 11.12 8.60
C CYS A 106 10.53 11.05 9.09
N PHE A 107 11.18 9.91 8.86
CA PHE A 107 12.64 9.84 8.84
C PHE A 107 13.11 9.49 7.43
N LEU A 108 14.27 10.01 7.03
CA LEU A 108 14.88 9.73 5.74
C LEU A 108 16.14 8.89 5.92
N CYS A 109 16.06 7.62 5.51
CA CYS A 109 17.19 6.71 5.40
C CYS A 109 17.78 6.78 3.99
N HIS A 110 19.10 6.90 3.88
CA HIS A 110 19.82 6.99 2.61
C HIS A 110 21.24 6.44 2.78
N ALA A 111 21.92 6.19 1.66
CA ALA A 111 23.34 5.84 1.71
C ALA A 111 24.19 7.07 2.05
N TRP A 112 25.28 6.87 2.80
CA TRP A 112 26.21 7.94 3.16
C TRP A 112 26.73 8.73 1.94
N ASP A 113 26.86 8.08 0.79
CA ASP A 113 27.40 8.72 -0.41
C ASP A 113 26.40 9.70 -1.05
N ASP A 114 25.09 9.54 -0.79
CA ASP A 114 24.03 10.43 -1.31
C ASP A 114 23.80 11.67 -0.46
N ARG A 115 24.51 11.79 0.66
CA ARG A 115 24.24 12.75 1.74
C ARG A 115 24.32 14.22 1.29
N GLN A 116 25.17 14.53 0.30
CA GLN A 116 25.30 15.86 -0.29
C GLN A 116 24.58 15.98 -1.66
N GLY A 117 23.98 14.89 -2.14
CA GLY A 117 23.28 14.81 -3.42
C GLY A 117 21.79 14.61 -3.23
N ALA A 118 21.26 13.52 -3.78
CA ALA A 118 19.82 13.23 -3.81
C ALA A 118 19.16 13.22 -2.42
N ALA A 119 19.86 12.79 -1.36
CA ALA A 119 19.30 12.78 -0.01
C ALA A 119 19.09 14.21 0.53
N LYS A 120 20.05 15.10 0.29
CA LYS A 120 19.94 16.51 0.65
C LYS A 120 18.84 17.21 -0.13
N GLU A 121 18.79 16.98 -1.43
CA GLU A 121 17.74 17.55 -2.29
C GLU A 121 16.34 17.15 -1.79
N LEU A 122 16.11 15.86 -1.54
CA LEU A 122 14.82 15.39 -1.04
C LEU A 122 14.51 15.94 0.35
N HIS A 123 15.50 15.99 1.25
CA HIS A 123 15.35 16.57 2.58
C HIS A 123 14.93 18.05 2.50
N ASP A 124 15.62 18.86 1.71
CA ASP A 124 15.37 20.30 1.59
C ASP A 124 13.98 20.57 0.99
N LEU A 125 13.56 19.74 0.02
CA LEU A 125 12.20 19.79 -0.54
C LEU A 125 11.12 19.42 0.48
N LEU A 126 11.37 18.42 1.32
CA LEU A 126 10.45 18.02 2.39
C LEU A 126 10.33 19.10 3.47
N GLU A 127 11.45 19.68 3.92
CA GLU A 127 11.43 20.80 4.86
C GLU A 127 10.71 22.02 4.28
N ALA A 128 10.95 22.34 3.00
CA ALA A 128 10.26 23.42 2.30
C ALA A 128 8.75 23.18 2.17
N ALA A 129 8.32 21.91 2.10
CA ALA A 129 6.91 21.52 2.13
C ALA A 129 6.32 21.48 3.55
N GLY A 130 7.08 21.85 4.58
CA GLY A 130 6.65 21.92 5.98
C GLY A 130 6.68 20.57 6.72
N VAL A 131 7.34 19.56 6.17
CA VAL A 131 7.46 18.23 6.77
C VAL A 131 8.55 18.23 7.84
N LYS A 132 8.26 17.73 9.04
CA LYS A 132 9.29 17.52 10.07
C LYS A 132 10.07 16.25 9.77
N VAL A 133 11.27 16.39 9.23
CA VAL A 133 12.12 15.26 8.83
C VAL A 133 13.12 14.90 9.94
N TRP A 134 13.28 13.61 10.19
CA TRP A 134 14.43 13.07 10.90
C TRP A 134 15.51 12.67 9.91
N PHE A 135 16.67 13.32 9.99
CA PHE A 135 17.73 13.17 8.99
C PHE A 135 19.00 12.68 9.66
N SER A 136 19.46 11.51 9.22
CA SER A 136 20.55 10.78 9.85
C SER A 136 21.86 11.57 9.95
N GLU A 137 22.15 12.51 9.03
CA GLU A 137 23.35 13.37 9.17
C GLU A 137 23.31 14.27 10.41
N LYS A 138 22.12 14.73 10.80
CA LYS A 138 21.93 15.59 11.97
C LYS A 138 21.80 14.77 13.26
N ASP A 139 21.24 13.56 13.15
CA ASP A 139 20.73 12.79 14.30
C ASP A 139 21.50 11.46 14.58
N LEU A 140 22.44 11.02 13.73
CA LEU A 140 23.25 9.80 13.92
C LEU A 140 24.76 10.03 13.73
N GLY A 141 25.57 9.36 14.55
CA GLY A 141 27.02 9.31 14.41
C GLY A 141 27.49 8.43 13.24
N LEU A 142 28.69 8.69 12.74
CA LEU A 142 29.36 7.87 11.72
C LEU A 142 29.46 6.39 12.16
N GLY A 143 29.17 5.46 11.25
CA GLY A 143 29.34 4.02 11.50
C GLY A 143 28.21 3.35 12.27
N VAL A 144 27.08 4.03 12.50
CA VAL A 144 25.86 3.35 13.00
C VAL A 144 25.33 2.41 11.90
N PRO A 145 25.13 1.11 12.19
CA PRO A 145 24.54 0.18 11.23
C PRO A 145 23.16 0.66 10.76
N MET A 146 22.83 0.50 9.48
CA MET A 146 21.56 0.97 8.90
C MET A 146 20.34 0.48 9.69
N MET A 147 20.37 -0.77 10.18
CA MET A 147 19.28 -1.33 10.96
C MET A 147 19.00 -0.51 12.23
N ARG A 148 20.05 -0.14 12.95
CA ARG A 148 19.93 0.70 14.14
C ARG A 148 19.49 2.12 13.81
N ALA A 149 19.87 2.62 12.63
CA ALA A 149 19.40 3.90 12.12
C ALA A 149 17.88 3.88 11.85
N ILE A 150 17.40 2.81 11.19
CA ILE A 150 15.98 2.61 10.90
C ILE A 150 15.17 2.46 12.19
N ASP A 151 15.65 1.68 13.17
CA ASP A 151 15.00 1.52 14.48
C ASP A 151 14.77 2.87 15.16
N LYS A 152 15.85 3.67 15.26
CA LYS A 152 15.80 4.99 15.89
C LYS A 152 14.91 5.96 15.12
N GLY A 153 14.99 5.94 13.79
CA GLY A 153 14.14 6.75 12.92
C GLY A 153 12.66 6.41 13.08
N LEU A 154 12.30 5.11 13.06
CA LEU A 154 10.91 4.66 13.28
C LEU A 154 10.39 4.95 14.68
N ALA A 155 11.27 4.96 15.69
CA ALA A 155 10.89 5.33 17.05
C ALA A 155 10.62 6.84 17.19
N ALA A 156 11.31 7.67 16.39
CA ALA A 156 11.23 9.14 16.44
C ALA A 156 10.25 9.76 15.42
N SER A 157 9.78 8.99 14.44
CA SER A 157 8.98 9.49 13.32
C SER A 157 7.76 8.63 13.02
N LYS A 158 6.69 9.23 12.50
CA LYS A 158 5.45 8.52 12.14
C LYS A 158 5.65 7.53 11.00
N ILE A 159 6.45 7.88 10.00
CA ILE A 159 6.86 6.97 8.91
C ILE A 159 8.35 7.03 8.61
N GLY A 160 8.82 6.09 7.82
CA GLY A 160 10.15 6.01 7.26
C GLY A 160 10.16 6.08 5.75
N LEU A 161 11.13 6.82 5.23
CA LEU A 161 11.44 6.92 3.82
C LEU A 161 12.80 6.26 3.62
N VAL A 162 12.91 5.41 2.59
CA VAL A 162 14.20 4.81 2.20
C VAL A 162 14.52 5.29 0.80
N LEU A 163 15.50 6.18 0.67
CA LEU A 163 15.98 6.64 -0.62
C LEU A 163 16.88 5.56 -1.23
N VAL A 164 16.34 4.84 -2.21
CA VAL A 164 16.99 3.73 -2.90
C VAL A 164 17.73 4.27 -4.12
N THR A 165 19.04 4.44 -3.95
CA THR A 165 19.99 4.84 -5.01
C THR A 165 20.91 3.68 -5.37
N PRO A 166 21.69 3.78 -6.47
CA PRO A 166 22.77 2.83 -6.74
C PRO A 166 23.77 2.69 -5.57
N ALA A 167 24.04 3.78 -4.84
CA ALA A 167 24.91 3.75 -3.67
C ALA A 167 24.32 2.92 -2.53
N LEU A 168 23.01 3.02 -2.28
CA LEU A 168 22.31 2.18 -1.30
C LEU A 168 22.37 0.71 -1.70
N LEU A 169 22.07 0.39 -2.96
CA LEU A 169 22.07 -0.99 -3.47
C LEU A 169 23.46 -1.64 -3.35
N ALA A 170 24.54 -0.89 -3.56
CA ALA A 170 25.90 -1.39 -3.39
C ALA A 170 26.30 -1.63 -1.92
N ARG A 171 25.60 -1.01 -0.96
CA ARG A 171 25.87 -1.13 0.49
C ARG A 171 25.01 -2.18 1.17
N LEU A 172 23.74 -2.35 0.78
CA LEU A 172 22.81 -3.30 1.41
C LEU A 172 23.40 -4.70 1.62
N PRO A 173 24.08 -5.33 0.64
CA PRO A 173 24.71 -6.65 0.85
C PRO A 173 25.88 -6.63 1.85
N LYS A 174 26.60 -5.51 1.93
CA LYS A 174 27.80 -5.35 2.77
C LYS A 174 27.47 -5.10 4.24
N GLU A 175 26.31 -4.49 4.50
CA GLU A 175 25.84 -4.23 5.86
C GLU A 175 25.28 -5.48 6.55
N GLY A 176 25.20 -6.62 5.86
CA GLY A 176 24.73 -7.87 6.44
C GLY A 176 23.27 -7.82 6.88
N VAL A 177 22.49 -6.90 6.30
CA VAL A 177 21.07 -6.75 6.59
C VAL A 177 20.35 -7.98 6.09
N ALA A 178 20.02 -8.90 7.00
CA ALA A 178 19.22 -10.05 6.65
C ALA A 178 17.79 -9.62 6.36
N ASP A 179 17.19 -10.18 5.31
CA ASP A 179 15.78 -9.95 4.95
C ASP A 179 14.83 -10.15 6.14
N LYS A 180 15.19 -11.03 7.08
CA LYS A 180 14.44 -11.28 8.31
C LYS A 180 14.41 -10.08 9.25
N GLU A 181 15.51 -9.34 9.40
CA GLU A 181 15.55 -8.16 10.27
C GLU A 181 14.85 -6.96 9.64
N LEU A 182 15.00 -6.80 8.32
CA LEU A 182 14.22 -5.81 7.59
C LEU A 182 12.73 -6.12 7.69
N SER A 183 12.35 -7.40 7.60
CA SER A 183 10.94 -7.83 7.71
C SER A 183 10.31 -7.45 9.04
N THR A 184 11.04 -7.53 10.16
CA THR A 184 10.54 -7.14 11.49
C THR A 184 10.25 -5.65 11.60
N LEU A 185 11.07 -4.80 10.97
CA LEU A 185 10.84 -3.35 10.95
C LEU A 185 9.76 -2.93 9.95
N LEU A 186 9.54 -3.74 8.93
CA LEU A 186 8.52 -3.53 7.91
C LEU A 186 7.11 -3.96 8.35
N GLN A 187 6.94 -4.60 9.53
CA GLN A 187 5.64 -5.10 10.00
C GLN A 187 4.59 -3.98 10.19
N GLY A 188 5.02 -2.73 10.36
CA GLY A 188 4.12 -1.59 10.57
C GLY A 188 3.52 -0.97 9.31
N ASN A 189 3.89 -1.38 8.09
CA ASN A 189 3.56 -0.65 6.85
C ASN A 189 3.94 0.84 6.88
N ARG A 190 4.97 1.19 7.67
CA ARG A 190 5.40 2.57 7.91
C ARG A 190 6.61 2.97 7.07
N LEU A 191 7.08 2.10 6.18
CA LEU A 191 8.28 2.31 5.38
C LEU A 191 7.92 2.43 3.90
N VAL A 192 8.39 3.51 3.27
CA VAL A 192 8.14 3.86 1.87
C VAL A 192 9.47 3.91 1.11
N PRO A 193 9.73 2.98 0.19
CA PRO A 193 10.90 3.09 -0.68
C PRO A 193 10.71 4.22 -1.71
N ILE A 194 11.77 4.95 -1.99
CA ILE A 194 11.83 6.00 -3.02
C ILE A 194 12.97 5.63 -3.95
N VAL A 195 12.64 5.12 -5.13
CA VAL A 195 13.64 4.69 -6.13
C VAL A 195 14.18 5.92 -6.86
N HIS A 196 15.51 6.09 -6.85
CA HIS A 196 16.18 7.22 -7.46
C HIS A 196 17.46 6.85 -8.19
N GLY A 197 17.53 7.18 -9.48
CA GLY A 197 18.68 6.82 -10.34
C GLY A 197 18.91 5.30 -10.46
N THR A 198 17.90 4.49 -10.16
CA THR A 198 17.92 3.02 -10.23
C THR A 198 16.52 2.49 -10.55
N THR A 199 16.30 1.19 -10.46
CA THR A 199 15.02 0.54 -10.77
C THR A 199 14.53 -0.36 -9.65
N TYR A 200 13.21 -0.59 -9.60
CA TYR A 200 12.62 -1.61 -8.71
C TYR A 200 13.14 -3.02 -8.97
N THR A 201 13.60 -3.33 -10.20
CA THR A 201 14.21 -4.62 -10.51
C THR A 201 15.56 -4.76 -9.80
N ALA A 202 16.44 -3.76 -9.90
CA ALA A 202 17.72 -3.75 -9.20
C ALA A 202 17.55 -3.78 -7.68
N LEU A 203 16.52 -3.10 -7.15
CA LEU A 203 16.16 -3.19 -5.74
C LEU A 203 15.72 -4.61 -5.36
N ARG A 204 14.91 -5.28 -6.19
CA ARG A 204 14.41 -6.63 -5.92
C ARG A 204 15.54 -7.66 -5.89
N ASP A 205 16.56 -7.50 -6.74
CA ASP A 205 17.71 -8.41 -6.78
C ASP A 205 18.55 -8.33 -5.50
N VAL A 206 18.57 -7.16 -4.84
CA VAL A 206 19.36 -6.91 -3.62
C VAL A 206 18.55 -7.13 -2.34
N SER A 207 17.30 -6.65 -2.31
CA SER A 207 16.38 -6.81 -1.18
C SER A 207 14.95 -7.03 -1.68
N PRO A 208 14.55 -8.29 -1.90
CA PRO A 208 13.18 -8.64 -2.28
C PRO A 208 12.15 -8.12 -1.28
N MET A 209 12.51 -8.08 0.01
CA MET A 209 11.62 -7.58 1.06
C MET A 209 11.33 -6.09 0.95
N LEU A 210 12.35 -5.26 0.68
CA LEU A 210 12.13 -3.82 0.46
C LEU A 210 11.38 -3.58 -0.86
N ALA A 211 11.71 -4.34 -1.91
CA ALA A 211 11.04 -4.27 -3.22
C ALA A 211 9.59 -4.78 -3.20
N SER A 212 9.20 -5.58 -2.21
CA SER A 212 7.81 -6.01 -2.01
C SER A 212 6.91 -4.86 -1.55
N ARG A 213 7.51 -3.79 -1.06
CA ARG A 213 6.81 -2.57 -0.67
C ARG A 213 6.64 -1.68 -1.89
N SER A 214 5.42 -1.25 -2.08
CA SER A 214 5.11 -0.21 -3.03
C SER A 214 5.60 1.13 -2.51
N GLY A 215 6.27 1.88 -3.37
CA GLY A 215 6.82 3.18 -3.04
C GLY A 215 6.72 4.16 -4.20
N LEU A 216 7.59 5.16 -4.19
CA LEU A 216 7.64 6.20 -5.22
C LEU A 216 8.86 5.98 -6.12
N ASP A 217 8.79 6.43 -7.37
CA ASP A 217 9.87 6.34 -8.34
C ASP A 217 10.13 7.71 -8.95
N THR A 218 11.38 8.17 -8.86
CA THR A 218 11.76 9.48 -9.41
C THR A 218 11.95 9.47 -10.93
N SER A 219 11.86 8.30 -11.57
CA SER A 219 11.75 8.19 -13.04
C SER A 219 10.32 8.45 -13.54
N GLU A 220 9.30 8.24 -12.69
CA GLU A 220 7.89 8.54 -13.00
C GLU A 220 7.53 9.98 -12.59
N ASP A 221 7.99 10.41 -11.41
CA ASP A 221 7.68 11.72 -10.83
C ASP A 221 8.98 12.48 -10.51
N THR A 222 9.03 13.80 -10.71
CA THR A 222 10.21 14.57 -10.26
C THR A 222 10.37 14.51 -8.74
N MET A 223 11.59 14.72 -8.22
CA MET A 223 11.86 14.72 -6.77
C MET A 223 10.95 15.70 -6.01
N ALA A 224 10.64 16.86 -6.60
CA ALA A 224 9.71 17.84 -6.04
C ALA A 224 8.27 17.31 -5.94
N VAL A 225 7.80 16.57 -6.96
CA VAL A 225 6.48 15.92 -6.94
C VAL A 225 6.46 14.80 -5.90
N VAL A 226 7.52 13.99 -5.81
CA VAL A 226 7.68 12.96 -4.77
C VAL A 226 7.62 13.57 -3.38
N ALA A 227 8.37 14.64 -3.12
CA ALA A 227 8.34 15.35 -1.84
C ALA A 227 6.94 15.89 -1.52
N THR A 228 6.23 16.44 -2.52
CA THR A 228 4.84 16.90 -2.35
C THR A 228 3.89 15.75 -2.01
N LYS A 229 4.00 14.60 -2.69
CA LYS A 229 3.20 13.40 -2.38
C LYS A 229 3.42 12.93 -0.95
N ILE A 230 4.66 12.94 -0.48
CA ILE A 230 5.01 12.58 0.89
C ILE A 230 4.45 13.61 1.88
N ALA A 231 4.56 14.90 1.59
CA ALA A 231 4.02 15.96 2.43
C ALA A 231 2.50 15.81 2.60
N GLU A 232 1.77 15.52 1.52
CA GLU A 232 0.33 15.22 1.61
C GLU A 232 0.05 13.96 2.42
N LEU A 233 0.86 12.91 2.24
CA LEU A 233 0.70 11.64 2.93
C LEU A 233 0.83 11.78 4.45
N VAL A 234 1.82 12.56 4.92
CA VAL A 234 2.12 12.72 6.36
C VAL A 234 1.29 13.80 7.04
N SER A 235 0.83 14.80 6.29
CA SER A 235 0.09 15.91 6.88
C SER A 235 -1.27 15.41 7.39
N ILE A 236 -1.59 15.73 8.64
CA ILE A 236 -2.91 15.47 9.23
C ILE A 236 -3.62 16.79 9.42
N TRP A 237 -4.84 16.82 8.91
CA TRP A 237 -5.60 18.03 8.72
C TRP A 237 -6.83 17.81 9.58
N SER A 238 -6.98 18.70 10.55
CA SER A 238 -8.16 18.74 11.41
C SER A 238 -9.35 19.29 10.65
#